data_AF-A0A382LZX3-F1
#
_entry.id   AF-A0A382LZX3-F1
#
_cell.length_a   1.000
_cell.length_b   1.000
_cell.length_c   1.000
_cell.angle_alpha   90.00
_cell.angle_beta   90.00
_cell.angle_gamma   90.00
#
_symmetry.space_group_name_H-M   'P 1'
#
loop_
_entity.id
_entity.type
_entity.pdbx_description
1 polymer ?
#
loop_
_entity_poly.entity_id
_entity_poly.type
_entity_poly.pdbx_seq_one_letter_code
_entity_poly.pdbx_strand_id
1 'polypeptide(L)'
;MGEPFLGPNDPFLRHELRWLRDADQLKAPLNTWPISWGGIDARLEQGGDDPVVGRMRDRLDEERETGWLRPTGIVGLRADRGVVRSFLEEPRGGVSGGVEQKWMGDRFAGKLRLTTVGDVEPDWRGRKDDGLQFDESYLAGRLGNWSASFGQVGRHWGPGWDGSLILSNNARPVPAFSVDRRIPEPFET
;
A
#
# COMPACT_ATOMS: atom_id res chain seq x y z
N MET A 1 4.23 12.83 -5.57
CA MET A 1 4.34 11.42 -5.09
C MET A 1 4.37 10.55 -6.36
N GLY A 2 4.11 9.24 -6.39
CA GLY A 2 4.18 8.46 -7.65
C GLY A 2 4.44 6.98 -7.45
N GLU A 3 3.37 6.25 -7.16
CA GLU A 3 3.26 4.82 -7.01
C GLU A 3 2.22 4.27 -7.99
N PRO A 4 2.40 3.05 -8.53
CA PRO A 4 1.49 2.49 -9.52
C PRO A 4 0.22 1.90 -8.89
N PHE A 5 0.25 1.66 -7.58
CA PHE A 5 -0.82 1.08 -6.78
C PHE A 5 -0.71 1.56 -5.33
N LEU A 6 -1.79 1.39 -4.59
CA LEU A 6 -1.90 1.67 -3.17
C LEU A 6 -1.60 0.45 -2.31
N GLY A 7 -0.62 0.60 -1.41
CA GLY A 7 -0.29 -0.39 -0.39
C GLY A 7 -1.26 -0.36 0.80
N PRO A 8 -1.31 -1.43 1.61
CA PRO A 8 -2.19 -1.51 2.78
C PRO A 8 -1.62 -0.80 4.02
N ASN A 9 -0.88 0.28 3.84
CA ASN A 9 -0.14 0.99 4.90
C ASN A 9 -0.69 2.38 5.21
N ASP A 10 -1.64 2.89 4.42
CA ASP A 10 -2.31 4.16 4.67
C ASP A 10 -3.75 3.96 5.18
N PRO A 11 -3.97 4.04 6.51
CA PRO A 11 -5.29 3.87 7.10
C PRO A 11 -6.24 5.04 6.77
N PHE A 12 -5.70 6.25 6.59
CA PHE A 12 -6.50 7.44 6.29
C PHE A 12 -7.03 7.36 4.87
N LEU A 13 -6.18 6.99 3.92
CA LEU A 13 -6.62 6.82 2.54
C LEU A 13 -7.60 5.65 2.40
N ARG A 14 -7.38 4.54 3.13
CA ARG A 14 -8.38 3.46 3.19
C ARG A 14 -9.73 3.94 3.72
N HIS A 15 -9.72 4.82 4.72
CA HIS A 15 -10.93 5.43 5.25
C HIS A 15 -11.62 6.32 4.21
N GLU A 16 -10.88 7.21 3.56
CA GLU A 16 -11.43 8.08 2.50
C GLU A 16 -12.01 7.28 1.33
N LEU A 17 -11.32 6.23 0.87
CA LEU A 17 -11.83 5.33 -0.16
C LEU A 17 -13.14 4.66 0.26
N ARG A 18 -13.26 4.23 1.53
CA ARG A 18 -14.50 3.64 2.06
C ARG A 18 -15.61 4.66 2.17
N TRP A 19 -15.31 5.86 2.63
CA TRP A 19 -16.25 6.97 2.67
C TRP A 19 -16.84 7.24 1.28
N LEU A 20 -15.98 7.39 0.27
CA LEU A 20 -16.40 7.62 -1.12
C LEU A 20 -17.25 6.47 -1.66
N ARG A 21 -16.89 5.22 -1.34
CA ARG A 21 -17.68 4.04 -1.75
C ARG A 21 -19.06 4.04 -1.07
N ASP A 22 -19.12 4.32 0.22
CA ASP A 22 -20.36 4.30 1.00
C ASP A 22 -21.28 5.48 0.61
N ALA A 23 -20.70 6.58 0.10
CA ALA A 23 -21.41 7.72 -0.50
C ALA A 23 -21.82 7.50 -1.98
N ASP A 24 -21.62 6.31 -2.54
CA ASP A 24 -21.82 5.94 -3.96
C ASP A 24 -20.95 6.74 -4.97
N GLN A 25 -19.95 7.48 -4.49
CA GLN A 25 -19.04 8.29 -5.32
C GLN A 25 -17.85 7.48 -5.86
N LEU A 26 -17.64 6.25 -5.37
CA LEU A 26 -16.59 5.34 -5.83
C LEU A 26 -17.14 3.92 -6.00
N LYS A 27 -17.15 3.43 -7.24
CA LYS A 27 -17.69 2.10 -7.59
C LYS A 27 -16.61 1.03 -7.75
N ALA A 28 -15.67 0.93 -6.80
CA ALA A 28 -14.51 0.03 -6.86
C ALA A 28 -14.47 -1.00 -5.70
N PRO A 29 -13.95 -2.23 -5.94
CA PRO A 29 -13.73 -3.19 -4.87
C PRO A 29 -12.54 -2.78 -3.99
N LEU A 30 -12.75 -2.68 -2.67
CA LEU A 30 -11.74 -2.22 -1.69
C LEU A 30 -11.23 -3.33 -0.74
N ASN A 31 -11.49 -4.59 -1.10
CA ASN A 31 -11.20 -5.75 -0.25
C ASN A 31 -9.88 -6.45 -0.61
N THR A 32 -9.24 -6.08 -1.73
CA THR A 32 -8.01 -6.71 -2.21
C THR A 32 -6.94 -5.65 -2.37
N TRP A 33 -5.94 -5.70 -1.49
CA TRP A 33 -4.78 -4.80 -1.54
C TRP A 33 -3.55 -5.56 -2.07
N PRO A 34 -2.69 -4.93 -2.88
CA PRO A 34 -2.70 -3.52 -3.27
C PRO A 34 -3.75 -3.14 -4.34
N ILE A 35 -4.23 -1.90 -4.31
CA ILE A 35 -5.28 -1.41 -5.23
C ILE A 35 -4.67 -0.53 -6.33
N SER A 36 -5.02 -0.76 -7.60
CA SER A 36 -4.52 0.08 -8.69
C SER A 36 -5.15 1.48 -8.70
N TRP A 37 -4.31 2.51 -8.79
CA TRP A 37 -4.76 3.90 -8.94
C TRP A 37 -5.60 4.12 -10.20
N GLY A 38 -5.26 3.45 -11.30
CA GLY A 38 -6.05 3.54 -12.54
C GLY A 38 -7.47 2.99 -12.38
N GLY A 39 -7.66 2.02 -11.49
CA GLY A 39 -8.97 1.43 -11.21
C GLY A 39 -9.86 2.35 -10.39
N ILE A 40 -9.25 3.09 -9.45
CA ILE A 40 -9.91 4.12 -8.66
C ILE A 40 -10.29 5.31 -9.52
N ASP A 41 -9.33 5.85 -10.27
CA ASP A 41 -9.53 6.97 -11.18
C ASP A 41 -10.66 6.74 -12.18
N ALA A 42 -10.71 5.55 -12.80
CA ALA A 42 -11.76 5.19 -13.75
C ALA A 42 -13.17 5.06 -13.14
N ARG A 43 -13.29 4.99 -11.80
CA ARG A 43 -14.56 4.71 -11.06
C ARG A 43 -14.92 5.80 -10.06
N LEU A 44 -14.12 6.86 -9.98
CA LEU A 44 -14.38 8.00 -9.15
C LEU A 44 -15.38 8.91 -9.89
N GLU A 45 -16.52 9.18 -9.28
CA GLU A 45 -17.56 9.97 -9.92
C GLU A 45 -17.13 11.44 -10.16
N GLN A 46 -17.59 11.99 -11.28
CA GLN A 46 -17.38 13.38 -11.64
C GLN A 46 -18.60 14.22 -11.24
N GLY A 47 -18.60 14.83 -10.04
CA GLY A 47 -19.55 15.91 -9.75
C GLY A 47 -20.18 16.00 -8.35
N GLY A 48 -19.51 15.54 -7.29
CA GLY A 48 -19.96 15.80 -5.91
C GLY A 48 -19.29 17.05 -5.33
N ASP A 49 -20.02 17.83 -4.52
CA ASP A 49 -19.47 18.90 -3.66
C ASP A 49 -18.75 18.31 -2.41
N ASP A 50 -18.34 17.04 -2.48
CA ASP A 50 -17.66 16.36 -1.38
C ASP A 50 -16.16 16.73 -1.40
N PRO A 51 -15.64 17.37 -0.34
CA PRO A 51 -14.23 17.74 -0.26
C PRO A 51 -13.27 16.53 -0.31
N VAL A 52 -13.73 15.32 0.03
CA VAL A 52 -12.95 14.08 -0.07
C VAL A 52 -12.66 13.75 -1.53
N VAL A 53 -13.60 13.99 -2.46
CA VAL A 53 -13.38 13.76 -3.89
C VAL A 53 -12.29 14.69 -4.42
N GLY A 54 -12.29 15.96 -4.00
CA GLY A 54 -11.25 16.92 -4.36
C GLY A 54 -9.86 16.46 -3.91
N ARG A 55 -9.71 16.13 -2.61
CA ARG A 55 -8.44 15.62 -2.07
C ARG A 55 -7.97 14.35 -2.78
N MET A 56 -8.90 13.44 -3.09
CA MET A 56 -8.57 12.20 -3.78
C MET A 56 -8.06 12.43 -5.20
N ARG A 57 -8.57 13.46 -5.89
CA ARG A 57 -8.08 13.85 -7.22
C ARG A 57 -6.70 14.50 -7.14
N ASP A 58 -6.50 15.42 -6.19
CA ASP A 58 -5.19 16.01 -5.96
C ASP A 58 -4.15 14.91 -5.68
N ARG A 59 -4.53 13.92 -4.86
CA ARG A 59 -3.72 12.74 -4.56
C ARG A 59 -3.44 11.88 -5.80
N LEU A 60 -4.44 11.64 -6.66
CA LEU A 60 -4.29 10.92 -7.92
C LEU A 60 -3.31 11.62 -8.87
N ASP A 61 -3.38 12.94 -8.97
CA ASP A 61 -2.49 13.73 -9.81
C ASP A 61 -1.07 13.74 -9.25
N GLU A 62 -0.91 13.86 -7.94
CA GLU A 62 0.38 13.68 -7.27
C GLU A 62 0.97 12.29 -7.47
N GLU A 63 0.16 11.23 -7.62
CA GLU A 63 0.61 9.85 -7.82
C GLU A 63 0.86 9.50 -9.28
N ARG A 64 0.46 10.38 -10.20
CA ARG A 64 0.78 10.28 -11.63
C ARG A 64 2.11 10.92 -11.99
N GLU A 65 2.72 11.69 -11.08
CA GLU A 65 4.00 12.35 -11.35
C GLU A 65 5.07 11.33 -11.75
N THR A 66 5.67 11.54 -12.92
CA THR A 66 6.76 10.73 -13.43
C THR A 66 8.10 11.30 -13.00
N GLY A 67 9.06 10.41 -12.74
CA GLY A 67 10.44 10.74 -12.43
C GLY A 67 10.86 10.18 -11.08
N TRP A 68 11.99 10.69 -10.60
CA TRP A 68 12.46 10.43 -9.24
C TRP A 68 11.72 11.32 -8.28
N LEU A 69 11.17 10.70 -7.23
CA LEU A 69 10.44 11.42 -6.21
C LEU A 69 11.36 11.80 -5.07
N ARG A 70 10.92 12.74 -4.23
CA ARG A 70 11.70 13.14 -3.06
C ARG A 70 11.85 11.94 -2.10
N PRO A 71 13.06 11.66 -1.61
CA PRO A 71 13.27 10.61 -0.63
C PRO A 71 12.47 10.92 0.64
N THR A 72 11.86 9.89 1.21
CA THR A 72 11.08 10.01 2.46
C THR A 72 11.85 9.32 3.59
N GLY A 73 12.07 10.06 4.68
CA GLY A 73 12.64 9.52 5.91
C GLY A 73 11.54 8.97 6.81
N ILE A 74 11.81 7.84 7.46
CA ILE A 74 10.84 7.12 8.30
C ILE A 74 11.48 6.89 9.65
N VAL A 75 10.78 7.26 10.71
CA VAL A 75 11.20 7.02 12.09
C VAL A 75 9.98 6.56 12.85
N GLY A 76 10.12 5.52 13.65
CA GLY A 76 9.03 4.98 14.42
C GLY A 76 9.49 4.41 15.76
N LEU A 77 8.71 4.69 16.79
CA LEU A 77 8.92 4.20 18.15
C LEU A 77 7.69 3.43 18.59
N ARG A 78 7.90 2.31 19.28
CA ARG A 78 6.83 1.48 19.82
C ARG A 78 7.15 1.08 21.25
N ALA A 79 6.20 1.27 22.15
CA ALA A 79 6.36 0.95 23.57
C ALA A 79 5.56 -0.30 23.99
N ASP A 80 4.56 -0.70 23.23
CA ASP A 80 3.65 -1.80 23.55
C ASP A 80 4.12 -3.14 22.97
N ARG A 81 3.85 -4.22 23.71
CA ARG A 81 4.22 -5.60 23.37
C ARG A 81 3.11 -6.36 22.63
N GLY A 82 2.26 -5.65 21.87
CA GLY A 82 1.12 -6.24 21.17
C GLY A 82 1.55 -7.15 20.01
N VAL A 83 0.96 -8.35 19.92
CA VAL A 83 1.22 -9.33 18.84
C VAL A 83 0.31 -9.10 17.62
N VAL A 84 -0.72 -8.26 17.77
CA VAL A 84 -1.74 -7.99 16.75
C VAL A 84 -1.51 -6.60 16.18
N ARG A 85 -1.29 -6.52 14.88
CA ARG A 85 -1.26 -5.26 14.12
C ARG A 85 -2.53 -5.09 13.32
N SER A 86 -3.06 -3.88 13.33
CA SER A 86 -4.15 -3.46 12.46
C SER A 86 -3.60 -2.94 11.12
N PHE A 87 -4.42 -2.24 10.34
CA PHE A 87 -4.00 -1.56 9.11
C PHE A 87 -3.00 -0.41 9.29
N LEU A 88 -2.58 -0.12 10.51
CA LEU A 88 -1.64 0.95 10.83
C LEU A 88 -0.21 0.58 10.43
N GLU A 89 0.55 1.58 9.96
CA GLU A 89 1.99 1.47 9.74
C GLU A 89 2.73 1.56 11.09
N GLU A 90 2.70 0.47 11.87
CA GLU A 90 3.38 0.39 13.16
C GLU A 90 4.80 -0.15 13.02
N PRO A 91 5.77 0.37 13.80
CA PRO A 91 7.08 -0.24 13.93
C PRO A 91 6.98 -1.70 14.37
N ARG A 92 7.77 -2.56 13.74
CA ARG A 92 7.80 -4.01 14.02
C ARG A 92 8.64 -4.36 15.25
N GLY A 93 9.43 -3.41 15.75
CA GLY A 93 10.19 -3.48 16.99
C GLY A 93 10.04 -2.19 17.77
N GLY A 94 10.72 -2.07 18.91
CA GLY A 94 10.64 -0.89 19.77
C GLY A 94 11.14 0.40 19.10
N VAL A 95 12.08 0.28 18.17
CA VAL A 95 12.62 1.40 17.38
C VAL A 95 12.80 1.01 15.92
N SER A 96 12.49 1.93 15.02
CA SER A 96 12.70 1.78 13.59
C SER A 96 13.16 3.09 12.95
N GLY A 97 14.02 2.97 11.94
CA GLY A 97 14.49 4.09 11.14
C GLY A 97 14.71 3.64 9.71
N GLY A 98 14.36 4.47 8.74
CA GLY A 98 14.49 4.09 7.34
C GLY A 98 14.43 5.24 6.37
N VAL A 99 14.75 4.93 5.12
CA VAL A 99 14.65 5.82 3.97
C VAL A 99 13.96 5.08 2.84
N GLU A 100 13.08 5.79 2.16
CA GLU A 100 12.36 5.30 1.00
C GLU A 100 12.64 6.19 -0.21
N GLN A 101 12.98 5.56 -1.33
CA GLN A 101 13.17 6.21 -2.63
C GLN A 101 12.22 5.58 -3.64
N LYS A 102 11.52 6.43 -4.38
CA LYS A 102 10.54 6.03 -5.39
C LYS A 102 10.92 6.58 -6.76
N TRP A 103 10.55 5.82 -7.78
CA TRP A 103 10.69 6.20 -9.18
C TRP A 103 9.46 5.74 -9.96
N MET A 104 8.90 6.65 -10.76
CA MET A 104 7.75 6.38 -11.61
C MET A 104 8.09 6.73 -13.06
N GLY A 105 7.77 5.86 -14.01
CA GLY A 105 7.96 6.10 -15.44
C GLY A 105 6.75 5.66 -16.26
N ASP A 106 6.88 5.76 -17.58
CA ASP A 106 5.77 5.50 -18.50
C ASP A 106 5.36 4.03 -18.60
N ARG A 107 6.18 3.09 -18.15
CA ARG A 107 5.87 1.65 -18.20
C ARG A 107 6.28 0.90 -16.95
N PHE A 108 7.13 1.51 -16.14
CA PHE A 108 7.72 0.88 -14.97
C PHE A 108 7.64 1.83 -13.78
N ALA A 109 7.58 1.25 -12.60
CA ALA A 109 7.68 1.97 -11.35
C ALA A 109 8.50 1.14 -10.38
N GLY A 110 9.25 1.80 -9.51
CA GLY A 110 10.10 1.15 -8.54
C GLY A 110 10.04 1.86 -7.20
N LYS A 111 10.10 1.08 -6.13
CA LYS A 111 10.25 1.56 -4.77
C LYS A 111 11.34 0.78 -4.08
N LEU A 112 12.29 1.49 -3.50
CA LEU A 112 13.31 0.93 -2.63
C LEU A 112 13.15 1.53 -1.24
N ARG A 113 12.87 0.67 -0.27
CA ARG A 113 12.74 1.03 1.13
C ARG A 113 13.80 0.30 1.94
N LEU A 114 14.66 1.05 2.60
CA LEU A 114 15.71 0.55 3.48
C LEU A 114 15.32 0.91 4.91
N THR A 115 14.99 -0.07 5.73
CA THR A 115 14.58 0.14 7.12
C THR A 115 15.47 -0.68 8.05
N THR A 116 15.95 -0.08 9.13
CA THR A 116 16.55 -0.79 10.25
C THR A 116 15.54 -0.86 11.39
N VAL A 117 15.39 -2.04 11.99
CA VAL A 117 14.48 -2.26 13.13
C VAL A 117 15.27 -2.85 14.28
N GLY A 118 15.11 -2.25 15.46
CA GLY A 118 15.71 -2.69 16.72
C GLY A 118 14.64 -3.03 17.75
N ASP A 119 15.07 -3.63 18.87
CA ASP A 119 14.18 -4.03 19.97
C ASP A 119 13.00 -4.91 19.51
N VAL A 120 13.29 -5.88 18.64
CA VAL A 120 12.32 -6.88 18.18
C VAL A 120 12.24 -8.01 19.21
N GLU A 121 11.03 -8.31 19.66
CA GLU A 121 10.78 -9.40 20.59
C GLU A 121 11.03 -10.75 19.89
N PRO A 122 11.71 -11.72 20.54
CA PRO A 122 11.92 -13.04 19.95
C PRO A 122 10.58 -13.72 19.66
N ASP A 123 10.50 -14.43 18.53
CA ASP A 123 9.37 -15.31 18.27
C ASP A 123 9.37 -16.53 19.21
N TRP A 124 8.33 -17.36 19.14
CA TRP A 124 8.20 -18.57 19.96
C TRP A 124 9.33 -19.60 19.75
N ARG A 125 10.13 -19.47 18.68
CA ARG A 125 11.34 -20.27 18.40
C ARG A 125 12.63 -19.56 18.83
N GLY A 126 12.53 -18.41 19.49
CA GLY A 126 13.67 -17.59 19.90
C GLY A 126 14.36 -16.84 18.77
N ARG A 127 13.75 -16.75 17.57
CA ARG A 127 14.30 -15.99 16.45
C ARG A 127 14.02 -14.51 16.63
N LYS A 128 15.03 -13.68 16.40
CA LYS A 128 14.90 -12.22 16.35
C LYS A 128 15.08 -11.78 14.90
N ASP A 129 14.14 -10.99 14.42
CA ASP A 129 14.15 -10.40 13.07
C ASP A 129 14.56 -8.91 13.14
N ASP A 130 15.58 -8.60 13.95
CA ASP A 130 16.20 -7.28 14.01
C ASP A 130 17.18 -7.04 12.85
N GLY A 131 17.50 -5.76 12.62
CA GLY A 131 18.44 -5.34 11.60
C GLY A 131 17.79 -4.80 10.32
N LEU A 132 18.50 -4.96 9.19
CA LEU A 132 18.16 -4.35 7.92
C LEU A 132 17.05 -5.12 7.19
N GLN A 133 16.02 -4.38 6.77
CA GLN A 133 14.83 -4.88 6.09
C GLN A 133 14.58 -4.10 4.80
N PHE A 134 14.06 -4.80 3.80
CA PHE A 134 13.70 -4.27 2.48
C PHE A 134 12.18 -4.34 2.25
N ASP A 135 11.40 -4.51 3.31
CA ASP A 135 9.96 -4.62 3.30
C ASP A 135 9.34 -3.42 2.54
N GLU A 136 8.28 -3.65 1.76
CA GLU A 136 7.64 -2.72 0.81
C GLU A 136 8.49 -2.28 -0.39
N SER A 137 9.67 -2.88 -0.61
CA SER A 137 10.44 -2.65 -1.85
C SER A 137 9.88 -3.48 -3.01
N TYR A 138 9.74 -2.87 -4.19
CA TYR A 138 9.24 -3.53 -5.38
C TYR A 138 9.71 -2.89 -6.69
N LEU A 139 9.62 -3.68 -7.75
CA LEU A 139 9.62 -3.23 -9.13
C LEU A 139 8.30 -3.66 -9.78
N ALA A 140 7.66 -2.75 -10.50
CA ALA A 140 6.39 -2.99 -11.17
C ALA A 140 6.46 -2.54 -12.64
N GLY A 141 5.72 -3.23 -13.49
CA GLY A 141 5.56 -2.93 -14.91
C GLY A 141 4.10 -2.96 -15.32
N ARG A 142 3.72 -2.11 -16.28
CA ARG A 142 2.37 -2.06 -16.87
C ARG A 142 2.39 -2.49 -18.33
N LEU A 143 1.39 -3.30 -18.71
CA LEU A 143 1.13 -3.72 -20.08
C LEU A 143 -0.38 -3.69 -20.34
N GLY A 144 -0.86 -2.62 -20.99
CA GLY A 144 -2.28 -2.40 -21.22
C GLY A 144 -3.07 -2.29 -19.90
N ASN A 145 -4.08 -3.14 -19.74
CA ASN A 145 -4.89 -3.27 -18.52
C ASN A 145 -4.31 -4.26 -17.50
N TRP A 146 -3.09 -4.76 -17.71
CA TRP A 146 -2.40 -5.62 -16.75
C TRP A 146 -1.24 -4.89 -16.10
N SER A 147 -0.99 -5.19 -14.83
CA SER A 147 0.20 -4.80 -14.11
C SER A 147 0.83 -6.03 -13.48
N ALA A 148 2.16 -6.12 -13.54
CA ALA A 148 2.92 -7.14 -12.85
C ALA A 148 3.92 -6.47 -11.91
N SER A 149 4.17 -7.08 -10.75
CA SER A 149 5.17 -6.60 -9.79
C SER A 149 5.98 -7.75 -9.21
N PHE A 150 7.21 -7.44 -8.84
CA PHE A 150 8.10 -8.31 -8.08
C PHE A 150 8.66 -7.54 -6.90
N GLY A 151 8.50 -8.07 -5.69
CA GLY A 151 8.95 -7.41 -4.48
C GLY A 151 8.35 -7.98 -3.20
N GLN A 152 8.63 -7.29 -2.10
CA GLN A 152 8.10 -7.59 -0.77
C GLN A 152 6.96 -6.61 -0.46
N VAL A 153 5.84 -6.72 -1.17
CA VAL A 153 4.69 -5.81 -1.02
C VAL A 153 3.70 -6.36 0.00
N GLY A 154 3.29 -5.54 0.96
CA GLY A 154 2.23 -5.86 1.92
C GLY A 154 0.90 -6.13 1.24
N ARG A 155 0.12 -7.08 1.78
CA ARG A 155 -1.19 -7.44 1.24
C ARG A 155 -2.24 -7.48 2.34
N HIS A 156 -3.47 -7.17 1.96
CA HIS A 156 -4.62 -7.34 2.82
C HIS A 156 -5.83 -7.79 1.99
N TRP A 157 -6.31 -9.00 2.24
CA TRP A 157 -7.43 -9.60 1.51
C TRP A 157 -8.61 -9.80 2.44
N GLY A 158 -9.51 -8.84 2.48
CA GLY A 158 -10.72 -8.90 3.28
C GLY A 158 -11.30 -7.53 3.61
N PRO A 159 -12.52 -7.52 4.18
CA PRO A 159 -13.18 -6.28 4.60
C PRO A 159 -12.73 -5.79 5.98
N GLY A 160 -12.02 -6.60 6.78
CA GLY A 160 -11.66 -6.28 8.17
C GLY A 160 -10.74 -5.07 8.32
N TRP A 161 -10.92 -4.29 9.39
CA TRP A 161 -10.03 -3.19 9.75
C TRP A 161 -8.80 -3.66 10.54
N ASP A 162 -9.02 -4.52 11.52
CA ASP A 162 -7.97 -5.01 12.41
C ASP A 162 -7.12 -6.11 11.78
N GLY A 163 -7.62 -6.75 10.72
CA GLY A 163 -6.88 -7.82 10.06
C GLY A 163 -7.75 -8.59 9.07
N SER A 164 -7.08 -9.47 8.34
CA SER A 164 -7.72 -10.47 7.49
C SER A 164 -7.37 -11.85 8.04
N LEU A 165 -8.36 -12.76 8.00
CA LEU A 165 -8.18 -14.16 8.39
C LEU A 165 -7.48 -14.99 7.30
N ILE A 166 -7.35 -14.46 6.08
CA ILE A 166 -6.73 -15.16 4.95
C ILE A 166 -5.32 -14.61 4.73
N LEU A 167 -5.19 -13.31 4.49
CA LEU A 167 -3.91 -12.66 4.21
C LEU A 167 -3.93 -11.22 4.69
N SER A 168 -3.06 -10.90 5.66
CA SER A 168 -2.96 -9.59 6.30
C SER A 168 -1.54 -9.05 6.28
N ASN A 169 -1.41 -7.78 6.67
CA ASN A 169 -0.16 -7.06 6.85
C ASN A 169 0.53 -7.35 8.21
N ASN A 170 0.06 -8.33 8.99
CA ASN A 170 0.65 -8.67 10.29
C ASN A 170 1.98 -9.44 10.17
N ALA A 171 2.17 -10.22 9.11
CA ALA A 171 3.46 -10.83 8.81
C ALA A 171 4.38 -9.85 8.06
N ARG A 172 5.68 -10.15 7.98
CA ARG A 172 6.55 -9.46 7.02
C ARG A 172 6.12 -9.83 5.60
N PRO A 173 6.07 -8.88 4.67
CA PRO A 173 5.77 -9.21 3.29
C PRO A 173 6.85 -10.15 2.74
N VAL A 174 6.40 -11.20 2.08
CA VAL A 174 7.30 -12.18 1.46
C VAL A 174 7.64 -11.75 0.03
N PRO A 175 8.85 -12.05 -0.47
CA PRO A 175 9.17 -11.85 -1.88
C PRO A 175 8.19 -12.61 -2.76
N ALA A 176 7.49 -11.91 -3.65
CA ALA A 176 6.51 -12.53 -4.53
C ALA A 176 6.43 -11.82 -5.88
N PHE A 177 6.02 -12.58 -6.89
CA PHE A 177 5.46 -12.04 -8.12
C PHE A 177 3.96 -11.81 -7.92
N SER A 178 3.45 -10.69 -8.43
CA SER A 178 2.03 -10.36 -8.43
C SER A 178 1.61 -9.96 -9.83
N VAL A 179 0.38 -10.31 -10.21
CA VAL A 179 -0.24 -9.88 -11.46
C VAL A 179 -1.66 -9.42 -11.12
N ASP A 180 -2.02 -8.23 -11.57
CA ASP A 180 -3.32 -7.62 -11.28
C ASP A 180 -3.86 -6.85 -12.50
N ARG A 181 -5.17 -6.55 -12.49
CA ARG A 181 -5.86 -5.75 -13.49
C ARG A 181 -5.83 -4.29 -13.05
N ARG A 182 -5.47 -3.39 -13.96
CA ARG A 182 -5.44 -1.94 -13.63
C ARG A 182 -6.85 -1.36 -13.49
N ILE A 183 -7.78 -1.83 -14.31
CA ILE A 183 -9.17 -1.40 -14.37
C ILE A 183 -10.01 -2.69 -14.30
N PRO A 184 -10.69 -2.96 -13.18
CA PRO A 184 -11.52 -4.16 -13.01
C PRO A 184 -12.86 -4.04 -13.74
N GLU A 185 -12.83 -4.01 -15.07
CA GLU A 185 -14.04 -4.02 -15.91
C GLU A 185 -14.80 -5.35 -15.75
N PRO A 186 -16.15 -5.31 -15.72
CA PRO A 186 -16.97 -6.50 -15.83
C PRO A 186 -16.65 -7.25 -17.13
N PHE A 187 -16.81 -8.57 -17.11
CA PHE A 187 -16.80 -9.34 -18.35
C PHE A 187 -18.07 -9.01 -19.14
N GLU A 188 -17.92 -8.70 -20.43
CA GLU A 188 -19.04 -8.71 -21.37
C GLU A 188 -19.43 -10.16 -21.63
N THR A 189 -20.73 -10.44 -21.65
CA THR A 189 -21.27 -11.80 -21.84
C THR A 189 -21.60 -12.06 -23.30
#